data_AF-Q06356-F1
#
_entry.id   AF-Q06356-F1
#
_cell.length_a   1.000
_cell.length_b   1.000
_cell.length_c   1.000
_cell.angle_alpha   90.00
_cell.angle_beta   90.00
_cell.angle_gamma   90.00
#
_symmetry.space_group_name_H-M   'P 1'
#
loop_
_entity.id
_entity.type
_entity.pdbx_description
1 polymer ?
#
loop_
_entity_poly.entity_id
_entity_poly.type
_entity_poly.pdbx_seq_one_letter_code
_entity_poly.pdbx_strand_id
1 'polypeptide(L)' 'PYNADFDGDEMNIHLPQNENARIEALLIANTDSQYLVPTSGTPLRGLIQDHIVTGVWMTKKDTFFT' A
#
# COMPACT_ATOMS: atom_id res chain seq x y z
N PRO A 1 1.81 -3.94 -3.41
CA PRO A 1 2.93 -4.73 -3.97
C PRO A 1 2.86 -6.23 -3.71
N TYR A 2 2.67 -6.64 -2.46
CA TYR A 2 3.08 -7.96 -1.99
C TYR A 2 2.27 -9.14 -2.53
N ASN A 3 1.16 -8.88 -3.23
CA ASN A 3 0.29 -9.92 -3.80
C ASN A 3 -0.07 -11.01 -2.77
N ALA A 4 -0.39 -10.57 -1.56
CA ALA A 4 -0.78 -11.40 -0.44
C ALA A 4 -2.23 -11.09 -0.07
N ASP A 5 -2.93 -12.06 0.49
CA ASP A 5 -4.24 -11.88 1.11
C ASP A 5 -4.23 -12.33 2.59
N PHE A 6 -5.39 -12.63 3.17
CA PHE A 6 -5.53 -12.99 4.59
C PHE A 6 -6.05 -14.43 4.79
N ASP A 7 -5.81 -15.32 3.82
CA ASP A 7 -6.26 -16.73 3.89
C ASP A 7 -5.24 -17.69 4.55
N GLY A 8 -4.07 -17.19 4.92
CA GLY A 8 -3.00 -17.98 5.55
C GLY A 8 -1.58 -17.62 5.09
N ASP A 9 -1.42 -16.61 4.23
CA ASP A 9 -0.11 -16.14 3.75
C ASP A 9 0.86 -15.76 4.90
N GLU A 10 2.10 -16.26 4.83
CA GLU A 10 3.18 -15.95 5.76
C GLU A 10 4.18 -14.97 5.15
N MET A 11 4.64 -13.99 5.94
CA MET A 11 5.66 -13.02 5.52
C MET A 11 6.79 -12.92 6.54
N ASN A 12 8.02 -12.89 6.05
CA ASN A 12 9.21 -12.72 6.88
C ASN A 12 9.45 -11.25 7.25
N ILE A 13 10.02 -11.02 8.43
CA ILE A 13 10.46 -9.70 8.90
C ILE A 13 11.94 -9.75 9.22
N HIS A 14 12.69 -8.75 8.74
CA HIS A 14 14.11 -8.58 9.02
C HIS A 14 14.36 -7.24 9.70
N LEU A 15 15.18 -7.24 10.76
CA LEU A 15 15.51 -6.05 11.54
C LEU A 15 16.95 -5.59 11.24
N PRO A 16 17.14 -4.44 10.57
CA PRO A 16 18.48 -3.89 10.32
C PRO A 16 19.20 -3.52 11.62
N GLN A 17 20.44 -4.00 11.80
CA GLN A 17 21.22 -3.78 13.02
C GLN A 17 22.13 -2.56 12.94
N ASN A 18 22.77 -2.34 11.78
CA ASN A 18 23.73 -1.24 11.58
C ASN A 18 23.00 0.08 11.30
N GLU A 19 23.60 1.21 11.70
CA GLU A 19 23.03 2.54 11.47
C GLU A 19 22.79 2.82 9.99
N ASN A 20 23.77 2.52 9.12
CA ASN A 20 23.63 2.71 7.67
C ASN A 20 22.45 1.93 7.10
N ALA A 21 22.28 0.66 7.50
CA ALA A 21 21.19 -0.18 7.02
C ALA A 21 19.82 0.30 7.54
N ARG A 22 19.77 0.82 8.77
CA ARG A 22 18.56 1.43 9.34
C ARG A 22 18.16 2.68 8.56
N ILE A 23 19.12 3.54 8.22
CA ILE A 23 18.86 4.77 7.44
C ILE A 23 18.44 4.43 6.01
N GLU A 24 19.08 3.47 5.35
CA GLU A 24 18.70 3.00 4.03
C GLU A 24 17.27 2.45 4.00
N ALA A 25 16.92 1.60 4.98
CA ALA A 25 15.57 1.07 5.10
C ALA A 25 14.53 2.18 5.35
N LEU A 26 14.88 3.18 6.15
CA LEU A 26 13.99 4.28 6.52
C LEU A 26 13.77 5.28 5.39
N LEU A 27 14.78 5.61 4.60
CA LEU A 27 14.71 6.69 3.62
C LEU A 27 14.49 6.19 2.18
N ILE A 28 15.07 5.03 1.84
CA ILE A 28 15.07 4.51 0.48
C ILE A 28 14.08 3.37 0.33
N ALA A 29 14.23 2.32 1.15
CA ALA A 29 13.42 1.11 1.03
C ALA A 29 12.05 1.20 1.72
N ASN A 30 11.69 2.36 2.28
CA ASN A 30 10.38 2.55 2.89
C ASN A 30 9.28 2.44 1.82
N THR A 31 8.09 2.01 2.23
CA THR A 31 6.99 1.72 1.30
C THR A 31 6.46 2.96 0.59
N ASP A 32 6.57 4.15 1.19
CA ASP A 32 6.05 5.39 0.61
C ASP A 32 6.92 5.91 -0.54
N SER A 33 8.24 5.80 -0.40
CA SER A 33 9.24 6.06 -1.45
C SER A 33 9.11 5.07 -2.61
N GLN A 34 8.48 3.91 -2.40
CA GLN A 34 8.25 2.86 -3.41
C GLN A 34 6.80 2.86 -3.95
N TYR A 35 6.14 4.02 -3.96
CA TYR A 35 4.73 4.13 -4.41
C TYR A 35 4.53 3.88 -5.91
N LEU A 36 5.49 4.27 -6.75
CA LEU A 36 5.39 4.15 -8.21
C LEU A 36 6.20 2.97 -8.72
N VAL A 37 5.68 2.30 -9.75
CA VAL A 37 6.44 1.28 -10.49
C VAL A 37 7.58 1.98 -11.25
N PRO A 38 8.86 1.63 -11.05
CA PRO A 38 9.98 2.32 -11.69
C PRO A 38 9.96 2.25 -13.23
N THR A 39 9.38 1.19 -13.81
CA THR A 39 9.35 0.96 -15.26
C THR A 39 8.24 1.75 -15.96
N SER A 40 7.05 1.84 -15.36
CA SER A 40 5.87 2.46 -15.98
C SER A 40 5.45 3.79 -15.35
N GLY A 41 5.97 4.15 -14.18
CA GLY A 41 5.58 5.35 -13.42
C GLY A 41 4.14 5.31 -12.88
N THR A 42 3.44 4.18 -13.03
CA THR A 42 2.07 4.01 -12.54
C THR A 42 2.05 3.74 -11.04
N PRO A 43 0.99 4.16 -10.32
CA PRO A 43 0.86 3.88 -8.89
C PRO A 43 0.75 2.37 -8.64
N LEU A 44 1.50 1.89 -7.65
CA LEU A 44 1.63 0.47 -7.32
C LEU A 44 0.60 0.03 -6.26
N ARG A 45 0.09 0.98 -5.47
CA ARG A 45 -0.98 0.76 -4.47
C ARG A 45 -2.12 1.76 -4.70
N GLY A 46 -3.33 1.36 -4.35
CA GLY A 46 -4.54 2.17 -4.43
C GLY A 46 -5.58 1.69 -3.43
N LEU A 47 -6.74 2.34 -3.41
CA LEU A 47 -7.88 1.89 -2.63
C LEU A 47 -8.35 0.53 -3.17
N ILE A 48 -8.66 -0.42 -2.29
CA ILE A 48 -9.13 -1.78 -2.64
C ILE A 48 -10.32 -2.19 -1.77
N GLN A 49 -11.03 -3.24 -2.20
CA GLN A 49 -12.14 -3.87 -1.46
C GLN A 49 -13.17 -2.84 -0.98
N ASP A 50 -13.44 -2.79 0.32
CA ASP A 50 -14.48 -1.99 0.92
C ASP A 50 -14.30 -0.49 0.70
N HIS A 51 -13.06 -0.02 0.51
CA HIS A 51 -12.80 1.37 0.17
C HIS A 51 -13.38 1.73 -1.21
N ILE A 52 -13.24 0.83 -2.19
CA ILE A 52 -13.82 1.04 -3.52
C ILE A 52 -15.34 0.93 -3.44
N VAL A 53 -15.86 -0.12 -2.78
CA VAL A 53 -17.31 -0.36 -2.67
C VAL A 53 -18.00 0.84 -1.99
N THR A 54 -17.49 1.24 -0.84
CA THR A 54 -18.00 2.38 -0.07
C THR A 54 -17.80 3.69 -0.84
N GLY A 55 -16.65 3.88 -1.49
CA GLY A 55 -16.40 5.04 -2.33
C GLY A 55 -17.46 5.20 -3.43
N VAL A 56 -17.83 4.11 -4.11
CA VAL A 56 -18.90 4.12 -5.12
C VAL A 56 -20.26 4.41 -4.48
N TRP A 57 -20.59 3.76 -3.36
CA TRP A 57 -21.89 3.96 -2.70
C TRP A 57 -22.07 5.38 -2.17
N MET A 58 -21.01 5.96 -1.58
CA MET A 58 -21.03 7.32 -1.05
C MET A 58 -21.07 8.40 -2.14
N THR A 59 -20.48 8.14 -3.31
CA THR A 59 -20.36 9.14 -4.39
C THR A 59 -21.40 8.98 -5.50
N LYS A 60 -22.29 8.00 -5.39
CA LYS A 60 -23.41 7.82 -6.31
C LYS A 60 -24.38 9.00 -6.19
N LYS A 61 -24.90 9.48 -7.33
CA LYS A 61 -25.78 10.67 -7.41
C LYS A 61 -27.02 10.60 -6.51
N ASP A 62 -27.52 9.39 -6.27
CA ASP A 62 -28.74 9.16 -5.49
C ASP A 62 -28.45 9.00 -3.98
N THR A 63 -27.20 9.12 -3.55
CA THR A 63 -26.80 8.98 -2.16
C THR A 63 -26.76 10.34 -1.48
N PHE A 64 -27.67 10.55 -0.51
CA PHE A 64 -27.76 11.76 0.33
C PHE A 64 -27.47 11.40 1.80
N PHE A 65 -26.82 12.31 2.51
CA PHE A 65 -26.53 12.18 3.93
C PHE A 65 -27.43 13.12 4.75
N THR A 66 -27.93 12.63 5.88
CA THR A 66 -28.77 13.37 6.84
C THR A 66 -27.98 13.75 8.07
#